data_AF-A0A0R3R1G6-F1
#
_entry.id   AF-A0A0R3R1G6-F1
#
_cell.length_a   1.000
_cell.length_b   1.000
_cell.length_c   1.000
_cell.angle_alpha   90.00
_cell.angle_beta   90.00
_cell.angle_gamma   90.00
#
_symmetry.space_group_name_H-M   'P 1'
#
loop_
_entity.id
_entity.type
_entity.pdbx_description
1 polymer ?
#
loop_
_entity_poly.entity_id
_entity_poly.type
_entity_poly.pdbx_seq_one_letter_code
_entity_poly.pdbx_strand_id
1 'polypeptide(L)'
;MLTLPTRRIIFWLKLAIIITCISFIFLFTHLAEITEKPHYRYPAQHIPPYHCPLSNKTGTTYKHHGFVRNKTNFLTDGKVLVFVETLYSKLGKQIINILDALKIPRKVETLTKNLPLLTTAKRGRFSIIIVENYYKYLNLLSWNRQLLDKYCREYNVGIISFIGNRPNSYINAKVKGSQLTIHTQQRAVNLRFNERSRVNFISKPGAVLQAPEPDKNDWILFDIISGYEGIVLADDIFGEERASVILDDGSEDGIEKILFGHNFTHWINKLAFLDSLRYMRESLMYDDLERFVQIDIDDIFVGTSGTRMTKVDADALLQSQFRLRRDITNFTYSLGFSGYYFRNGDSLEDKGDERLIGTILRLHL
;
A
#
# COMPACT_ATOMS: atom_id res chain seq x y z
N MET A 1 19.68 -61.16 -68.41
CA MET A 1 21.06 -60.67 -68.53
C MET A 1 21.01 -59.14 -68.58
N LEU A 2 21.29 -58.47 -67.46
CA LEU A 2 21.48 -57.00 -67.43
C LEU A 2 22.61 -56.73 -66.45
N THR A 3 23.83 -57.01 -66.90
CA THR A 3 25.06 -56.61 -66.22
C THR A 3 25.22 -55.10 -66.43
N LEU A 4 24.67 -54.30 -65.50
CA LEU A 4 25.03 -52.89 -65.41
C LEU A 4 26.57 -52.82 -65.32
N PRO A 5 27.25 -52.09 -66.23
CA PRO A 5 28.70 -52.09 -66.25
C PRO A 5 29.19 -51.55 -64.92
N THR A 6 29.98 -52.35 -64.19
CA THR A 6 30.57 -52.03 -62.87
C THR A 6 31.16 -50.62 -62.81
N ARG A 7 31.66 -50.09 -63.94
CA ARG A 7 32.08 -48.68 -64.10
C ARG A 7 31.00 -47.64 -63.80
N ARG A 8 29.75 -47.84 -64.22
CA ARG A 8 28.63 -46.91 -63.95
C ARG A 8 28.24 -46.94 -62.47
N ILE A 9 28.24 -48.11 -61.84
CA ILE A 9 27.94 -48.26 -60.41
C ILE A 9 29.02 -47.55 -59.57
N ILE A 10 30.30 -47.74 -59.91
CA ILE A 10 31.42 -47.06 -59.24
C ILE A 10 31.33 -45.54 -59.42
N PHE A 11 30.91 -45.06 -60.59
CA PHE A 11 30.70 -43.62 -60.83
C PHE A 11 29.61 -43.03 -59.94
N TRP A 12 28.44 -43.67 -59.88
CA TRP A 12 27.34 -43.23 -59.01
C TRP A 12 27.70 -43.31 -57.52
N LEU A 13 28.46 -44.33 -57.11
CA LEU A 13 28.96 -44.45 -55.74
C LEU A 13 29.91 -43.30 -55.37
N LYS A 14 30.84 -42.95 -56.27
CA LYS A 14 31.74 -41.79 -56.10
C LYS A 14 30.97 -40.48 -56.02
N LEU A 15 29.96 -40.31 -56.87
CA LEU A 15 29.12 -39.11 -56.87
C LEU A 15 28.31 -39.00 -55.58
N ALA A 16 27.74 -40.10 -55.09
CA ALA A 16 27.02 -40.16 -53.82
C ALA A 16 27.93 -39.78 -52.64
N ILE A 17 29.16 -40.33 -52.60
CA ILE A 17 30.15 -40.00 -51.57
C ILE A 17 30.48 -38.50 -51.62
N ILE A 18 30.73 -37.94 -52.80
CA ILE A 18 31.02 -36.50 -52.95
C ILE A 18 29.84 -35.64 -52.45
N ILE A 19 28.61 -35.98 -52.82
CA ILE A 19 27.42 -35.25 -52.36
C ILE A 19 27.28 -35.34 -50.84
N THR A 20 27.49 -36.52 -50.24
CA THR A 20 27.43 -36.69 -48.79
C THR A 20 28.52 -35.92 -48.06
N CYS A 21 29.73 -35.84 -48.64
CA CYS A 21 30.82 -35.04 -48.08
C CYS A 21 30.48 -33.54 -48.16
N ILE A 22 29.94 -33.07 -49.28
CA ILE A 22 29.53 -31.67 -49.44
C ILE A 22 28.39 -31.32 -48.49
N SER A 23 27.39 -32.18 -48.34
CA SER A 23 26.29 -31.95 -47.38
C SER A 23 26.80 -31.96 -45.94
N PHE A 24 27.75 -32.85 -45.61
CA PHE A 24 28.36 -32.88 -44.29
C PHE A 24 29.17 -31.61 -44.01
N ILE A 25 29.97 -31.14 -44.97
CA ILE A 25 30.73 -29.90 -44.85
C ILE A 25 29.78 -28.72 -44.65
N PHE A 26 28.72 -28.61 -45.48
CA PHE A 26 27.74 -27.53 -45.37
C PHE A 26 27.01 -27.55 -44.01
N LEU A 27 26.59 -28.73 -43.55
CA LEU A 27 25.96 -28.89 -42.24
C LEU A 27 26.92 -28.57 -41.10
N PHE A 28 28.18 -29.00 -41.21
CA PHE A 28 29.22 -28.74 -40.21
C PHE A 28 29.57 -27.25 -40.13
N THR A 29 29.65 -26.54 -41.27
CA THR A 29 29.87 -25.09 -41.26
C THR A 29 28.69 -24.34 -40.66
N HIS A 30 27.46 -24.78 -40.93
CA HIS A 30 26.27 -24.20 -40.32
C HIS A 30 26.17 -24.50 -38.82
N LEU A 31 26.54 -25.71 -38.39
CA LEU A 31 26.59 -26.10 -36.98
C LEU A 31 27.73 -25.42 -36.22
N ALA A 32 28.87 -25.16 -36.87
CA ALA A 32 29.98 -24.40 -36.29
C ALA A 32 29.64 -22.90 -36.14
N GLU A 33 28.74 -22.35 -36.94
CA GLU A 33 28.15 -21.03 -36.66
C GLU A 33 27.18 -21.06 -35.47
N ILE A 34 26.55 -22.21 -35.20
CA ILE A 34 25.65 -22.41 -34.05
C ILE A 34 26.44 -22.67 -32.75
N THR A 35 27.70 -23.11 -32.81
CA THR A 35 28.51 -23.25 -31.60
C THR A 35 28.72 -21.91 -30.92
N GLU A 36 28.27 -21.83 -29.67
CA GLU A 36 28.34 -20.66 -28.79
C GLU A 36 29.69 -19.96 -28.93
N LYS A 37 29.66 -18.67 -29.30
CA LYS A 37 30.85 -17.83 -29.33
C LYS A 37 31.52 -17.92 -27.95
N PRO A 38 32.86 -18.02 -27.88
CA PRO A 38 33.55 -18.04 -26.60
C PRO A 38 33.18 -16.79 -25.78
N HIS A 39 32.47 -17.00 -24.68
CA HIS A 39 32.07 -15.93 -23.77
C HIS A 39 33.31 -15.34 -23.11
N TYR A 40 33.65 -14.10 -23.49
CA TYR A 40 34.68 -13.33 -22.81
C TYR A 40 34.21 -13.03 -21.38
N ARG A 41 34.79 -13.73 -20.40
CA ARG A 41 34.56 -13.47 -18.99
C ARG A 41 35.35 -12.24 -18.58
N TYR A 42 34.65 -11.15 -18.28
CA TYR A 42 35.26 -9.98 -17.68
C TYR A 42 35.46 -10.22 -16.18
N PRO A 43 36.60 -9.84 -15.60
CA PRO A 43 36.78 -9.86 -14.15
C PRO A 43 35.75 -8.94 -13.48
N ALA A 44 35.37 -9.26 -12.24
CA ALA A 44 34.46 -8.41 -11.47
C ALA A 44 35.00 -6.98 -11.39
N GLN A 45 34.19 -6.01 -11.81
CA GLN A 45 34.56 -4.60 -11.66
C GLN A 45 34.45 -4.19 -10.20
N HIS A 46 35.51 -3.57 -9.68
CA HIS A 46 35.46 -2.87 -8.41
C HIS A 46 34.77 -1.52 -8.62
N ILE A 47 33.49 -1.45 -8.27
CA ILE A 47 32.73 -0.21 -8.25
C ILE A 47 32.88 0.42 -6.86
N PRO A 48 33.15 1.73 -6.74
CA PRO A 48 33.15 2.40 -5.44
C PRO A 48 31.79 2.22 -4.74
N PRO A 49 31.75 2.25 -3.39
CA PRO A 49 30.50 2.19 -2.65
C PRO A 49 29.53 3.26 -3.15
N TYR A 50 28.29 2.85 -3.45
CA TYR A 50 27.24 3.80 -3.80
C TYR A 50 26.99 4.72 -2.62
N HIS A 51 27.22 6.02 -2.83
CA HIS A 51 26.84 7.06 -1.89
C HIS A 51 25.48 7.60 -2.31
N CYS A 52 24.47 7.37 -1.46
CA CYS A 52 23.13 7.93 -1.67
C CYS A 52 23.24 9.44 -1.89
N PRO A 53 22.78 9.98 -3.03
CA PRO A 53 22.76 11.42 -3.24
C PRO A 53 21.74 12.01 -2.28
N LEU A 54 22.23 12.49 -1.14
CA LEU A 54 21.47 13.38 -0.27
C LEU A 54 21.10 14.58 -1.14
N SER A 55 19.85 14.65 -1.57
CA SER A 55 19.34 15.79 -2.30
C SER A 55 19.62 17.03 -1.46
N ASN A 56 20.42 17.95 -2.00
CA ASN A 56 20.56 19.28 -1.44
C ASN A 56 19.14 19.82 -1.29
N LYS A 57 18.70 20.03 -0.04
CA LYS A 57 17.36 20.48 0.33
C LYS A 57 17.13 21.89 -0.21
N THR A 58 16.81 21.99 -1.50
CA THR A 58 16.23 23.18 -2.13
C THR A 58 14.84 22.87 -2.70
N GLY A 59 14.18 21.86 -2.15
CA GLY A 59 12.74 21.74 -2.26
C GLY A 59 12.11 22.82 -1.39
N THR A 60 11.46 23.79 -2.03
CA THR A 60 10.51 24.67 -1.33
C THR A 60 9.45 23.77 -0.70
N THR A 61 9.54 23.54 0.61
CA THR A 61 8.46 22.96 1.41
C THR A 61 7.23 23.84 1.21
N TYR A 62 6.31 23.41 0.36
CA TYR A 62 4.95 23.92 0.38
C TYR A 62 4.42 23.63 1.78
N LYS A 63 4.19 24.68 2.56
CA LYS A 63 3.51 24.58 3.85
C LYS A 63 2.09 24.09 3.55
N HIS A 64 1.89 22.78 3.62
CA HIS A 64 0.55 22.23 3.65
C HIS A 64 -0.11 22.76 4.91
N HIS A 65 -1.12 23.61 4.74
CA HIS A 65 -2.01 24.06 5.80
C HIS A 65 -2.95 22.91 6.20
N GLY A 66 -2.39 21.83 6.74
CA GLY A 66 -3.17 20.88 7.51
C GLY A 66 -3.68 21.58 8.78
N PHE A 67 -4.86 21.19 9.26
CA PHE A 67 -5.32 21.62 10.57
C PHE A 67 -4.36 21.03 11.62
N VAL A 68 -3.44 21.86 12.12
CA VAL A 68 -2.48 21.50 13.17
C VAL A 68 -3.12 21.87 14.50
N ARG A 69 -3.32 20.88 15.36
CA ARG A 69 -3.85 21.11 16.69
C ARG A 69 -2.67 21.60 17.52
N ASN A 70 -2.43 22.93 17.54
CA ASN A 70 -1.34 23.61 18.27
C ASN A 70 -1.39 23.38 19.80
N LYS A 71 -1.19 22.14 20.24
CA LYS A 71 -1.12 21.72 21.64
C LYS A 71 0.29 21.22 21.89
N THR A 72 1.15 22.10 22.39
CA THR A 72 2.52 21.76 22.79
C THR A 72 2.58 21.13 24.18
N ASN A 73 1.56 21.38 25.02
CA ASN A 73 1.45 20.86 26.38
C ASN A 73 0.41 19.74 26.47
N PHE A 74 0.86 18.52 26.28
CA PHE A 74 0.00 17.35 26.44
C PHE A 74 -0.05 16.88 27.89
N LEU A 75 -1.27 16.72 28.41
CA LEU A 75 -1.55 16.17 29.76
C LEU A 75 -1.45 14.63 29.80
N THR A 76 -1.21 14.01 28.64
CA THR A 76 -1.20 12.57 28.46
C THR A 76 0.09 12.05 27.84
N ASP A 77 0.44 10.81 28.19
CA ASP A 77 1.51 10.05 27.56
C ASP A 77 1.14 9.71 26.11
N GLY A 78 2.15 9.60 25.23
CA GLY A 78 1.99 9.21 23.82
C GLY A 78 1.71 7.71 23.66
N LYS A 79 0.68 7.21 24.35
CA LYS A 79 0.31 5.80 24.39
C LYS A 79 -1.17 5.62 24.09
N VAL A 80 -1.53 4.58 23.35
CA VAL A 80 -2.92 4.30 22.96
C VAL A 80 -3.49 3.16 23.81
N LEU A 81 -4.73 3.29 24.28
CA LEU A 81 -5.48 2.18 24.89
C LEU A 81 -6.43 1.58 23.87
N VAL A 82 -6.29 0.30 23.58
CA VAL A 82 -7.13 -0.43 22.62
C VAL A 82 -7.99 -1.44 23.35
N PHE A 83 -9.30 -1.24 23.30
CA PHE A 83 -10.28 -2.20 23.77
C PHE A 83 -10.71 -3.11 22.62
N VAL A 84 -10.33 -4.37 22.70
CA VAL A 84 -10.75 -5.42 21.75
C VAL A 84 -11.89 -6.25 22.31
N GLU A 85 -12.72 -6.82 21.44
CA GLU A 85 -13.76 -7.75 21.88
C GLU A 85 -13.15 -9.02 22.47
N THR A 86 -12.19 -9.56 21.74
CA THR A 86 -11.36 -10.69 22.13
C THR A 86 -9.94 -10.45 21.66
N LEU A 87 -8.96 -11.04 22.34
CA LEU A 87 -7.56 -10.95 21.92
C LEU A 87 -7.29 -11.58 20.53
N TYR A 88 -8.25 -12.34 20.00
CA TYR A 88 -8.16 -13.02 18.72
C TYR A 88 -8.93 -12.33 17.59
N SER A 89 -9.66 -11.26 17.90
CA SER A 89 -10.44 -10.50 16.92
C SER A 89 -9.60 -10.14 15.69
N LYS A 90 -10.18 -10.34 14.50
CA LYS A 90 -9.56 -9.95 13.24
C LYS A 90 -9.33 -8.44 13.18
N LEU A 91 -10.35 -7.63 13.49
CA LEU A 91 -10.24 -6.17 13.47
C LEU A 91 -9.28 -5.69 14.56
N GLY A 92 -9.36 -6.24 15.77
CA GLY A 92 -8.44 -5.93 16.85
C GLY A 92 -6.98 -6.17 16.46
N LYS A 93 -6.67 -7.32 15.84
CA LYS A 93 -5.32 -7.62 15.30
C LYS A 93 -4.90 -6.63 14.21
N GLN A 94 -5.80 -6.25 13.30
CA GLN A 94 -5.46 -5.28 12.25
C GLN A 94 -5.15 -3.89 12.84
N ILE A 95 -5.95 -3.41 13.80
CA ILE A 95 -5.69 -2.16 14.54
C ILE A 95 -4.30 -2.22 15.20
N ILE A 96 -4.03 -3.31 15.92
CA ILE A 96 -2.75 -3.55 16.58
C ILE A 96 -1.58 -3.53 15.59
N ASN A 97 -1.70 -4.22 14.46
CA ASN A 97 -0.66 -4.28 13.43
C ASN A 97 -0.35 -2.90 12.84
N ILE A 98 -1.38 -2.07 12.61
CA ILE A 98 -1.18 -0.69 12.15
C ILE A 98 -0.42 0.13 13.19
N LEU A 99 -0.81 0.06 14.47
CA LEU A 99 -0.12 0.76 15.55
C LEU A 99 1.35 0.31 15.69
N ASP A 100 1.62 -0.99 15.55
CA ASP A 100 2.98 -1.56 15.62
C ASP A 100 3.84 -1.15 14.42
N ALA A 101 3.24 -1.08 13.23
CA ALA A 101 3.91 -0.57 12.03
C ALA A 101 4.29 0.90 12.19
N LEU A 102 3.41 1.69 12.83
CA LEU A 102 3.66 3.10 13.18
C LEU A 102 4.55 3.28 14.42
N LYS A 103 4.95 2.20 15.09
CA LYS A 103 5.73 2.22 16.35
C LYS A 103 5.04 3.01 17.47
N ILE A 104 3.71 3.08 17.46
CA ILE A 104 2.93 3.77 18.48
C ILE A 104 2.79 2.86 19.71
N PRO A 105 3.25 3.29 20.91
CA PRO A 105 3.07 2.51 22.13
C PRO A 105 1.59 2.27 22.40
N ARG A 106 1.21 1.02 22.67
CA ARG A 106 -0.18 0.64 22.93
C ARG A 106 -0.33 -0.24 24.16
N LYS A 107 -1.52 -0.22 24.75
CA LYS A 107 -1.99 -1.21 25.71
C LYS A 107 -3.27 -1.82 25.16
N VAL A 108 -3.35 -3.15 25.16
CA VAL A 108 -4.53 -3.88 24.67
C VAL A 108 -5.23 -4.48 25.87
N GLU A 109 -6.54 -4.29 25.95
CA GLU A 109 -7.40 -4.82 27.00
C GLU A 109 -8.70 -5.32 26.36
N THR A 110 -9.37 -6.25 27.03
CA THR A 110 -10.78 -6.54 26.72
C THR A 110 -11.67 -5.65 27.59
N LEU A 111 -12.86 -5.28 27.07
CA LEU A 111 -13.86 -4.56 27.85
C LEU A 111 -14.46 -5.49 28.91
N THR A 112 -13.73 -5.66 30.01
CA THR A 112 -14.14 -6.46 31.19
C THR A 112 -14.89 -5.60 32.20
N LYS A 113 -15.23 -6.19 33.36
CA LYS A 113 -15.89 -5.49 34.45
C LYS A 113 -15.09 -4.33 35.04
N ASN A 114 -13.77 -4.30 34.89
CA ASN A 114 -12.91 -3.25 35.45
C ASN A 114 -12.08 -2.58 34.36
N LEU A 115 -11.98 -1.25 34.41
CA LEU A 115 -11.10 -0.50 33.53
C LEU A 115 -9.65 -0.58 34.02
N PRO A 116 -8.66 -0.55 33.10
CA PRO A 116 -7.28 -0.39 33.50
C PRO A 116 -7.07 0.97 34.16
N LEU A 117 -6.01 1.09 34.95
CA LEU A 117 -5.61 2.38 35.51
C LEU A 117 -5.38 3.40 34.39
N LEU A 118 -6.20 4.45 34.35
CA LEU A 118 -6.20 5.48 33.29
C LEU A 118 -5.24 6.64 33.58
N THR A 119 -4.93 6.90 34.85
CA THR A 119 -4.07 8.01 35.31
C THR A 119 -2.88 7.49 36.10
N THR A 120 -1.78 8.22 36.10
CA THR A 120 -0.65 7.99 37.02
C THR A 120 -0.25 9.32 37.59
N ALA A 121 -0.42 9.47 38.91
CA ALA A 121 -0.37 10.76 39.59
C ALA A 121 -1.32 11.78 38.93
N LYS A 122 -0.79 12.88 38.36
CA LYS A 122 -1.55 13.95 37.70
C LYS A 122 -1.53 13.89 36.16
N ARG A 123 -1.01 12.81 35.55
CA ARG A 123 -0.96 12.65 34.09
C ARG A 123 -1.87 11.51 33.63
N GLY A 124 -2.48 11.69 32.47
CA GLY A 124 -3.24 10.64 31.81
C GLY A 124 -2.31 9.68 31.09
N ARG A 125 -2.55 8.38 31.20
CA ARG A 125 -1.66 7.36 30.65
C ARG A 125 -1.86 7.10 29.16
N PHE A 126 -2.96 7.59 28.60
CA PHE A 126 -3.36 7.30 27.23
C PHE A 126 -3.79 8.56 26.50
N SER A 127 -3.25 8.81 25.31
CA SER A 127 -3.58 9.95 24.46
C SER A 127 -4.77 9.69 23.53
N ILE A 128 -5.08 8.43 23.24
CA ILE A 128 -6.20 8.00 22.39
C ILE A 128 -6.81 6.73 23.00
N ILE A 129 -8.14 6.65 23.02
CA ILE A 129 -8.86 5.40 23.30
C ILE A 129 -9.40 4.84 21.99
N ILE A 130 -9.10 3.58 21.68
CA ILE A 130 -9.66 2.87 20.53
C ILE A 130 -10.59 1.78 21.06
N VAL A 131 -11.82 1.75 20.57
CA VAL A 131 -12.80 0.73 20.91
C VAL A 131 -13.16 -0.05 19.66
N GLU A 132 -12.87 -1.34 19.64
CA GLU A 132 -13.16 -2.17 18.47
C GLU A 132 -14.66 -2.22 18.15
N ASN A 133 -15.53 -2.24 19.17
CA ASN A 133 -16.97 -2.24 18.99
C ASN A 133 -17.65 -1.13 19.81
N TYR A 134 -18.17 -0.12 19.12
CA TYR A 134 -18.79 1.04 19.75
C TYR A 134 -20.00 0.67 20.63
N TYR A 135 -20.75 -0.36 20.25
CA TYR A 135 -21.87 -0.84 21.05
C TYR A 135 -21.44 -1.35 22.43
N LYS A 136 -20.21 -1.86 22.58
CA LYS A 136 -19.68 -2.26 23.89
C LYS A 136 -19.41 -1.04 24.76
N TYR A 137 -18.89 0.05 24.17
CA TYR A 137 -18.73 1.33 24.86
C TYR A 137 -20.08 1.95 25.27
N LEU A 138 -21.10 1.90 24.41
CA LEU A 138 -22.45 2.40 24.72
C LEU A 138 -23.20 1.59 25.80
N ASN A 139 -22.79 0.33 26.00
CA ASN A 139 -23.39 -0.59 26.97
C ASN A 139 -22.42 -0.97 28.09
N LEU A 140 -21.37 -0.17 28.30
CA LEU A 140 -20.54 -0.25 29.50
C LEU A 140 -21.40 -0.05 30.75
N LEU A 141 -21.02 -0.71 31.86
CA LEU A 141 -21.61 -0.43 33.16
C LEU A 141 -21.48 1.05 33.49
N SER A 142 -22.55 1.67 34.00
CA SER A 142 -22.65 3.13 34.17
C SER A 142 -21.44 3.74 34.89
N TRP A 143 -20.94 3.09 35.94
CA TRP A 143 -19.73 3.55 36.66
C TRP A 143 -18.49 3.58 35.77
N ASN A 144 -18.20 2.50 35.04
CA ASN A 144 -17.04 2.45 34.15
C ASN A 144 -17.18 3.43 33.00
N ARG A 145 -18.40 3.55 32.44
CA ARG A 145 -18.66 4.52 31.39
C ARG A 145 -18.40 5.94 31.86
N GLN A 146 -18.94 6.32 33.03
CA GLN A 146 -18.70 7.63 33.63
C GLN A 146 -17.23 7.89 33.93
N LEU A 147 -16.49 6.87 34.39
CA LEU A 147 -15.05 6.99 34.65
C LEU A 147 -14.25 7.24 33.37
N LEU A 148 -14.54 6.49 32.31
CA LEU A 148 -13.90 6.66 31.01
C LEU A 148 -14.25 8.01 30.38
N ASP A 149 -15.53 8.41 30.42
CA ASP A 149 -15.99 9.68 29.88
C ASP A 149 -15.39 10.88 30.64
N LYS A 150 -15.28 10.76 31.97
CA LYS A 150 -14.61 11.76 32.80
C LYS A 150 -13.14 11.89 32.39
N TYR A 151 -12.44 10.77 32.22
CA TYR A 151 -11.06 10.77 31.76
C TYR A 151 -10.90 11.44 30.38
N CYS A 152 -11.76 11.10 29.42
CA CYS A 152 -11.74 11.69 28.09
C CYS A 152 -11.94 13.21 28.12
N ARG A 153 -12.88 13.71 28.93
CA ARG A 153 -13.11 15.16 29.11
C ARG A 153 -11.95 15.87 29.81
N GLU A 154 -11.49 15.32 30.94
CA GLU A 154 -10.47 15.96 31.78
C GLU A 154 -9.11 16.05 31.08
N TYR A 155 -8.76 15.04 30.28
CA TYR A 155 -7.48 14.96 29.58
C TYR A 155 -7.56 15.27 28.08
N ASN A 156 -8.74 15.65 27.57
CA ASN A 156 -9.02 15.88 26.15
C ASN A 156 -8.56 14.70 25.27
N VAL A 157 -8.99 13.50 25.64
CA VAL A 157 -8.68 12.25 24.93
C VAL A 157 -9.87 11.87 24.06
N GLY A 158 -9.65 11.75 22.76
CA GLY A 158 -10.66 11.33 21.80
C GLY A 158 -10.80 9.80 21.71
N ILE A 159 -11.93 9.38 21.15
CA ILE A 159 -12.26 7.96 20.94
C ILE A 159 -12.28 7.65 19.45
N ILE A 160 -11.65 6.55 19.04
CA ILE A 160 -11.83 5.99 17.70
C ILE A 160 -12.56 4.67 17.85
N SER A 161 -13.66 4.47 17.13
CA SER A 161 -14.46 3.26 17.29
C SER A 161 -15.11 2.79 16.00
N PHE A 162 -15.43 1.49 15.95
CA PHE A 162 -16.12 0.88 14.81
C PHE A 162 -17.52 0.43 15.21
N ILE A 163 -18.46 0.60 14.28
CA ILE A 163 -19.82 0.11 14.40
C ILE A 163 -19.97 -1.01 13.37
N GLY A 164 -20.21 -2.23 13.85
CA GLY A 164 -20.44 -3.38 12.97
C GLY A 164 -21.93 -3.61 12.73
N ASN A 165 -22.30 -4.00 11.51
CA ASN A 165 -23.66 -4.44 11.23
C ASN A 165 -24.02 -5.68 12.07
N ARG A 166 -25.21 -5.71 12.66
CA ARG A 166 -25.74 -6.90 13.36
C ARG A 166 -26.93 -7.47 12.59
N PRO A 167 -27.00 -8.81 12.41
CA PRO A 167 -28.19 -9.43 11.86
C PRO A 167 -29.38 -9.08 12.77
N ASN A 168 -30.46 -8.53 12.20
CA ASN A 168 -31.65 -8.00 12.88
C ASN A 168 -31.54 -6.57 13.48
N SER A 169 -30.60 -5.75 13.01
CA SER A 169 -30.63 -4.31 13.32
C SER A 169 -31.78 -3.61 12.60
N TYR A 170 -32.35 -2.56 13.21
CA TYR A 170 -33.24 -1.64 12.52
C TYR A 170 -32.52 -1.02 11.32
N ILE A 171 -33.23 -0.84 10.20
CA ILE A 171 -32.68 -0.21 8.98
C ILE A 171 -32.13 1.17 9.34
N ASN A 172 -32.91 1.97 10.08
CA ASN A 172 -32.47 3.25 10.61
C ASN A 172 -32.56 3.23 12.13
N ALA A 173 -31.51 3.69 12.82
CA ALA A 173 -31.47 3.73 14.27
C ALA A 173 -30.76 4.98 14.77
N LYS A 174 -31.27 5.55 15.86
CA LYS A 174 -30.57 6.59 16.60
C LYS A 174 -29.54 5.95 17.54
N VAL A 175 -28.32 6.45 17.51
CA VAL A 175 -27.26 6.00 18.42
C VAL A 175 -27.63 6.39 19.85
N LYS A 176 -27.48 5.45 20.77
CA LYS A 176 -27.92 5.61 22.17
C LYS A 176 -27.21 6.79 22.83
N GLY A 177 -27.99 7.77 23.29
CA GLY A 177 -27.48 8.93 24.00
C GLY A 177 -26.87 10.02 23.11
N SER A 178 -27.16 10.00 21.80
CA SER A 178 -26.68 11.01 20.86
C SER A 178 -27.73 11.38 19.81
N GLN A 179 -27.59 12.50 19.10
CA GLN A 179 -28.43 12.86 17.96
C GLN A 179 -28.10 12.09 16.67
N LEU A 180 -26.95 11.42 16.62
CA LEU A 180 -26.49 10.67 15.46
C LEU A 180 -27.45 9.55 15.05
N THR A 181 -27.84 9.54 13.78
CA THR A 181 -28.62 8.47 13.16
C THR A 181 -27.72 7.64 12.25
N ILE A 182 -27.91 6.33 12.31
CA ILE A 182 -27.22 5.33 11.49
C ILE A 182 -28.20 4.59 10.60
N HIS A 183 -27.72 4.24 9.41
CA HIS A 183 -28.41 3.44 8.40
C HIS A 183 -27.64 2.14 8.25
N THR A 184 -28.27 1.02 8.61
CA THR A 184 -27.66 -0.31 8.55
C THR A 184 -28.04 -1.03 7.26
N GLN A 185 -27.38 -2.17 7.00
CA GLN A 185 -27.59 -2.98 5.80
C GLN A 185 -27.37 -2.22 4.48
N GLN A 186 -26.45 -1.25 4.50
CA GLN A 186 -26.15 -0.41 3.36
C GLN A 186 -25.06 -1.00 2.49
N ARG A 187 -24.99 -0.50 1.25
CA ARG A 187 -23.80 -0.55 0.39
C ARG A 187 -23.16 0.83 0.41
N ALA A 188 -21.84 0.88 0.31
CA ALA A 188 -21.10 2.13 0.21
C ALA A 188 -20.53 2.26 -1.19
N VAL A 189 -21.26 2.92 -2.09
CA VAL A 189 -20.78 3.20 -3.44
C VAL A 189 -20.16 4.59 -3.51
N ASN A 190 -19.32 4.85 -4.52
CA ASN A 190 -18.68 6.14 -4.74
C ASN A 190 -17.92 6.68 -3.51
N LEU A 191 -17.20 5.78 -2.83
CA LEU A 191 -16.43 6.11 -1.63
C LEU A 191 -15.40 7.21 -1.92
N ARG A 192 -15.41 8.28 -1.14
CA ARG A 192 -14.55 9.45 -1.34
C ARG A 192 -14.24 10.16 -0.03
N PHE A 193 -13.07 10.77 0.09
CA PHE A 193 -12.78 11.65 1.22
C PHE A 193 -13.46 13.01 1.04
N ASN A 194 -14.10 13.52 2.09
CA ASN A 194 -14.74 14.83 2.10
C ASN A 194 -13.67 15.93 2.04
N GLU A 195 -13.70 16.77 1.00
CA GLU A 195 -12.76 17.90 0.82
C GLU A 195 -12.75 18.88 2.00
N ARG A 196 -13.88 19.02 2.69
CA ARG A 196 -14.02 19.96 3.81
C ARG A 196 -13.60 19.36 5.15
N SER A 197 -13.24 18.08 5.20
CA SER A 197 -12.93 17.45 6.47
C SER A 197 -11.59 17.91 7.03
N ARG A 198 -11.59 18.34 8.29
CA ARG A 198 -10.37 18.75 9.03
C ARG A 198 -9.51 17.57 9.49
N VAL A 199 -10.01 16.35 9.34
CA VAL A 199 -9.28 15.13 9.71
C VAL A 199 -8.28 14.72 8.63
N ASN A 200 -8.55 15.04 7.37
CA ASN A 200 -7.73 14.62 6.24
C ASN A 200 -6.30 15.17 6.34
N PHE A 201 -5.32 14.30 6.12
CA PHE A 201 -3.92 14.68 6.05
C PHE A 201 -3.15 13.88 5.00
N ILE A 202 -3.08 12.55 5.18
CA ILE A 202 -2.50 11.62 4.21
C ILE A 202 -3.47 11.41 3.05
N SER A 203 -4.77 11.35 3.38
CA SER A 203 -5.81 11.04 2.42
C SER A 203 -6.05 12.23 1.49
N LYS A 204 -6.01 11.95 0.18
CA LYS A 204 -6.28 12.96 -0.83
C LYS A 204 -7.78 13.01 -1.16
N PRO A 205 -8.46 14.14 -0.92
CA PRO A 205 -9.85 14.30 -1.32
C PRO A 205 -9.99 14.47 -2.84
N GLY A 206 -11.19 14.27 -3.36
CA GLY A 206 -11.54 14.44 -4.77
C GLY A 206 -11.47 13.16 -5.62
N ALA A 207 -10.80 12.10 -5.16
CA ALA A 207 -10.86 10.79 -5.83
C ALA A 207 -12.13 10.03 -5.41
N VAL A 208 -12.92 9.59 -6.39
CA VAL A 208 -14.07 8.71 -6.19
C VAL A 208 -13.62 7.27 -6.46
N LEU A 209 -13.69 6.44 -5.43
CA LEU A 209 -13.35 5.03 -5.51
C LEU A 209 -14.57 4.20 -5.87
N GLN A 210 -14.33 3.12 -6.61
CA GLN A 210 -15.35 2.13 -6.92
C GLN A 210 -15.84 1.44 -5.65
N ALA A 211 -16.99 0.77 -5.75
CA ALA A 211 -17.60 0.05 -4.65
C ALA A 211 -16.65 -1.03 -4.08
N PRO A 212 -16.70 -1.31 -2.77
CA PRO A 212 -15.92 -2.39 -2.17
C PRO A 212 -16.21 -3.74 -2.80
N GLU A 213 -15.19 -4.57 -2.98
CA GLU A 213 -15.35 -5.95 -3.43
C GLU A 213 -15.04 -6.95 -2.29
N PRO A 214 -15.95 -7.89 -1.95
CA PRO A 214 -17.30 -8.04 -2.49
C PRO A 214 -18.26 -6.95 -1.98
N ASP A 215 -19.13 -6.47 -2.86
CA ASP A 215 -20.15 -5.49 -2.52
C ASP A 215 -21.25 -6.18 -1.69
N LYS A 216 -21.21 -5.96 -0.38
CA LYS A 216 -22.12 -6.56 0.60
C LYS A 216 -22.92 -5.48 1.31
N ASN A 217 -24.15 -5.84 1.66
CA ASN A 217 -25.06 -5.01 2.47
C ASN A 217 -24.66 -5.05 3.96
N ASP A 218 -23.39 -4.80 4.28
CA ASP A 218 -22.86 -4.85 5.63
C ASP A 218 -22.25 -3.53 6.11
N TRP A 219 -22.39 -2.47 5.31
CA TRP A 219 -22.02 -1.12 5.71
C TRP A 219 -23.07 -0.48 6.61
N ILE A 220 -22.58 0.34 7.51
CA ILE A 220 -23.35 1.32 8.24
C ILE A 220 -22.96 2.70 7.71
N LEU A 221 -23.95 3.50 7.36
CA LEU A 221 -23.77 4.89 6.93
C LEU A 221 -24.40 5.83 7.96
N PHE A 222 -23.88 7.05 8.05
CA PHE A 222 -24.24 8.04 9.07
C PHE A 222 -24.90 9.27 8.42
N ASP A 223 -25.91 9.81 9.09
CA ASP A 223 -26.44 11.14 8.78
C ASP A 223 -25.39 12.21 9.09
N ILE A 224 -25.23 13.17 8.18
CA ILE A 224 -24.34 14.32 8.36
C ILE A 224 -25.20 15.48 8.85
N ILE A 225 -25.01 15.88 10.11
CA ILE A 225 -25.75 16.96 10.78
C ILE A 225 -24.78 17.85 11.55
N SER A 226 -25.26 18.97 12.10
CA SER A 226 -24.43 19.85 12.94
C SER A 226 -23.83 19.07 14.13
N GLY A 227 -22.52 19.23 14.36
CA GLY A 227 -21.75 18.45 15.35
C GLY A 227 -21.18 17.13 14.82
N TYR A 228 -21.60 16.69 13.62
CA TYR A 228 -21.19 15.44 13.01
C TYR A 228 -20.68 15.65 11.58
N GLU A 229 -19.36 15.65 11.43
CA GLU A 229 -18.65 15.95 10.19
C GLU A 229 -18.29 14.65 9.45
N GLY A 230 -18.78 14.46 8.22
CA GLY A 230 -18.38 13.33 7.39
C GLY A 230 -16.91 13.41 6.96
N ILE A 231 -16.11 12.38 7.26
CA ILE A 231 -14.70 12.27 6.85
C ILE A 231 -14.61 11.53 5.52
N VAL A 232 -15.26 10.35 5.46
CA VAL A 232 -15.40 9.57 4.24
C VAL A 232 -16.87 9.54 3.89
N LEU A 233 -17.19 9.92 2.66
CA LEU A 233 -18.53 9.96 2.09
C LEU A 233 -18.74 8.74 1.20
N ALA A 234 -19.99 8.30 1.12
CA ALA A 234 -20.47 7.28 0.22
C ALA A 234 -21.92 7.60 -0.17
N ASP A 235 -22.36 7.11 -1.32
CA ASP A 235 -23.77 7.14 -1.66
C ASP A 235 -24.41 5.84 -1.18
N ASP A 236 -25.59 5.94 -0.59
CA ASP A 236 -26.32 4.80 -0.06
C ASP A 236 -27.10 4.05 -1.16
N ILE A 237 -27.88 3.03 -0.78
CA ILE A 237 -28.67 2.24 -1.75
C ILE A 237 -29.77 3.05 -2.46
N PHE A 238 -30.12 4.22 -1.93
CA PHE A 238 -31.09 5.15 -2.51
C PHE A 238 -30.41 6.27 -3.31
N GLY A 239 -29.08 6.31 -3.35
CA GLY A 239 -28.29 7.35 -4.01
C GLY A 239 -28.11 8.61 -3.17
N GLU A 240 -28.45 8.58 -1.88
CA GLU A 240 -28.27 9.70 -0.98
C GLU A 240 -26.84 9.73 -0.42
N GLU A 241 -26.23 10.91 -0.40
CA GLU A 241 -24.89 11.09 0.18
C GLU A 241 -24.93 10.95 1.70
N ARG A 242 -24.08 10.08 2.24
CA ARG A 242 -23.92 9.83 3.67
C ARG A 242 -22.45 9.69 4.03
N ALA A 243 -22.14 9.72 5.32
CA ALA A 243 -20.79 9.40 5.78
C ALA A 243 -20.63 7.90 6.05
N SER A 244 -19.52 7.30 5.64
CA SER A 244 -19.09 5.95 6.07
C SER A 244 -18.07 6.00 7.21
N VAL A 245 -17.39 7.14 7.38
CA VAL A 245 -16.57 7.50 8.54
C VAL A 245 -16.94 8.91 8.95
N ILE A 246 -17.25 9.13 10.24
CA ILE A 246 -17.76 10.41 10.73
C ILE A 246 -17.01 10.87 11.99
N LEU A 247 -16.77 12.16 12.10
CA LEU A 247 -16.28 12.85 13.30
C LEU A 247 -17.46 13.43 14.07
N ASP A 248 -17.70 12.90 15.26
CA ASP A 248 -18.46 13.56 16.33
C ASP A 248 -17.51 14.55 17.02
N ASP A 249 -17.82 15.85 16.94
CA ASP A 249 -16.97 16.91 17.51
C ASP A 249 -17.07 17.04 19.04
N GLY A 250 -17.91 16.22 19.68
CA GLY A 250 -18.13 16.23 21.11
C GLY A 250 -19.05 17.36 21.59
N SER A 251 -19.82 18.01 20.70
CA SER A 251 -20.78 19.05 21.08
C SER A 251 -21.84 18.58 22.09
N GLU A 252 -22.17 17.29 22.11
CA GLU A 252 -23.17 16.73 23.03
C GLU A 252 -22.60 16.31 24.40
N ASP A 253 -21.43 15.67 24.43
CA ASP A 253 -20.87 15.06 25.65
C ASP A 253 -19.45 15.52 26.01
N GLY A 254 -18.87 16.44 25.24
CA GLY A 254 -17.53 16.97 25.42
C GLY A 254 -16.41 16.02 24.99
N ILE A 255 -16.72 14.93 24.26
CA ILE A 255 -15.75 13.92 23.84
C ILE A 255 -15.76 13.82 22.32
N GLU A 256 -14.66 14.15 21.66
CA GLU A 256 -14.51 13.89 20.22
C GLU A 256 -14.44 12.40 19.93
N LYS A 257 -15.16 11.96 18.90
CA LYS A 257 -15.17 10.55 18.48
C LYS A 257 -15.07 10.46 16.96
N ILE A 258 -14.24 9.55 16.46
CA ILE A 258 -14.28 9.16 15.05
C ILE A 258 -14.88 7.76 14.96
N LEU A 259 -16.01 7.66 14.26
CA LEU A 259 -16.81 6.44 14.14
C LEU A 259 -16.73 5.90 12.72
N PHE A 260 -16.36 4.64 12.62
CA PHE A 260 -16.27 3.90 11.36
C PHE A 260 -17.50 3.01 11.19
N GLY A 261 -18.18 3.14 10.07
CA GLY A 261 -19.35 2.36 9.71
C GLY A 261 -19.04 0.98 9.11
N HIS A 262 -17.75 0.64 9.01
CA HIS A 262 -17.26 -0.67 8.61
C HIS A 262 -15.83 -0.89 9.12
N ASN A 263 -15.35 -2.12 9.08
CA ASN A 263 -14.00 -2.51 9.44
C ASN A 263 -12.99 -2.19 8.30
N PHE A 264 -11.80 -2.80 8.33
CA PHE A 264 -10.74 -2.57 7.34
C PHE A 264 -10.78 -3.49 6.10
N THR A 265 -11.94 -4.05 5.75
CA THR A 265 -12.14 -4.80 4.49
C THR A 265 -11.82 -3.91 3.29
N HIS A 266 -12.35 -2.68 3.28
CA HIS A 266 -11.97 -1.68 2.28
C HIS A 266 -10.78 -0.86 2.76
N TRP A 267 -9.79 -0.65 1.89
CA TRP A 267 -8.54 0.01 2.24
C TRP A 267 -8.73 1.50 2.59
N ILE A 268 -9.79 2.15 2.11
CA ILE A 268 -10.09 3.55 2.43
C ILE A 268 -10.22 3.76 3.95
N ASN A 269 -10.80 2.79 4.67
CA ASN A 269 -10.95 2.87 6.13
C ASN A 269 -9.59 2.77 6.84
N LYS A 270 -8.60 2.10 6.24
CA LYS A 270 -7.23 2.09 6.78
C LYS A 270 -6.59 3.47 6.66
N LEU A 271 -6.75 4.14 5.52
CA LEU A 271 -6.26 5.51 5.36
C LEU A 271 -6.97 6.50 6.29
N ALA A 272 -8.30 6.45 6.35
CA ALA A 272 -9.08 7.26 7.28
C ALA A 272 -8.66 7.01 8.74
N PHE A 273 -8.31 5.77 9.10
CA PHE A 273 -7.80 5.44 10.43
C PHE A 273 -6.41 6.05 10.71
N LEU A 274 -5.50 6.09 9.72
CA LEU A 274 -4.22 6.78 9.87
C LEU A 274 -4.42 8.28 10.11
N ASP A 275 -5.28 8.92 9.31
CA ASP A 275 -5.61 10.34 9.48
C ASP A 275 -6.31 10.61 10.82
N SER A 276 -7.16 9.69 11.28
CA SER A 276 -7.80 9.75 12.60
C SER A 276 -6.78 9.72 13.74
N LEU A 277 -5.78 8.84 13.67
CA LEU A 277 -4.72 8.77 14.69
C LEU A 277 -3.96 10.09 14.79
N ARG A 278 -3.57 10.65 13.63
CA ARG A 278 -2.88 11.95 13.56
C ARG A 278 -3.77 13.08 14.08
N TYR A 279 -5.03 13.15 13.64
CA TYR A 279 -5.98 14.17 14.09
C TYR A 279 -6.17 14.15 15.61
N MET A 280 -6.31 12.96 16.20
CA MET A 280 -6.47 12.81 17.65
C MET A 280 -5.21 13.17 18.42
N ARG A 281 -4.03 12.80 17.90
CA ARG A 281 -2.75 13.13 18.51
C ARG A 281 -1.63 13.22 17.47
N GLU A 282 -1.38 14.45 17.03
CA GLU A 282 -0.38 14.77 15.99
C GLU A 282 1.02 14.25 16.34
N SER A 283 1.42 14.35 17.62
CA SER A 283 2.75 13.92 18.07
C SER A 283 3.01 12.41 17.98
N LEU A 284 2.04 11.58 17.60
CA LEU A 284 2.22 10.14 17.41
C LEU A 284 2.66 9.75 16.00
N MET A 285 2.56 10.66 15.04
CA MET A 285 2.86 10.38 13.64
C MET A 285 3.81 11.44 13.07
N TYR A 286 4.59 11.05 12.08
CA TYR A 286 5.42 12.01 11.34
C TYR A 286 4.53 12.90 10.47
N ASP A 287 4.85 14.20 10.44
CA ASP A 287 4.10 15.22 9.70
C ASP A 287 4.53 15.36 8.24
N ASP A 288 5.21 14.35 7.67
CA ASP A 288 5.67 14.41 6.29
C ASP A 288 4.79 13.57 5.34
N LEU A 289 4.48 14.17 4.20
CA LEU A 289 3.76 13.56 3.09
C LEU A 289 4.71 13.02 2.01
N GLU A 290 6.03 13.12 2.19
CA GLU A 290 7.02 12.48 1.32
C GLU A 290 6.79 10.96 1.23
N ARG A 291 6.79 10.44 0.00
CA ARG A 291 6.66 9.01 -0.30
C ARG A 291 7.75 8.59 -1.26
N PHE A 292 8.48 7.55 -0.87
CA PHE A 292 9.52 6.96 -1.70
C PHE A 292 8.92 5.80 -2.50
N VAL A 293 9.16 5.79 -3.81
CA VAL A 293 8.76 4.72 -4.71
C VAL A 293 10.01 4.07 -5.28
N GLN A 294 10.15 2.76 -5.06
CA GLN A 294 11.20 1.95 -5.64
C GLN A 294 10.55 0.84 -6.46
N ILE A 295 11.02 0.65 -7.69
CA ILE A 295 10.62 -0.46 -8.55
C ILE A 295 11.89 -1.23 -8.91
N ASP A 296 11.99 -2.44 -8.39
CA ASP A 296 13.08 -3.38 -8.66
C ASP A 296 12.70 -4.27 -9.86
N ILE A 297 13.63 -4.42 -10.80
CA ILE A 297 13.54 -5.33 -11.94
C ILE A 297 14.68 -6.33 -11.80
N ASP A 298 14.34 -7.55 -11.38
CA ASP A 298 15.29 -8.65 -11.23
C ASP A 298 15.49 -9.40 -12.56
N ASP A 299 16.44 -10.34 -12.54
CA ASP A 299 16.74 -11.25 -13.65
C ASP A 299 17.15 -10.56 -14.96
N ILE A 300 17.70 -9.36 -14.87
CA ILE A 300 18.31 -8.70 -16.02
C ILE A 300 19.51 -9.52 -16.50
N PHE A 301 19.52 -9.78 -17.82
CA PHE A 301 20.39 -10.70 -18.55
C PHE A 301 20.14 -12.18 -18.27
N VAL A 302 19.17 -12.58 -17.44
CA VAL A 302 18.92 -13.99 -17.12
C VAL A 302 17.76 -14.52 -17.98
N GLY A 303 17.78 -15.80 -18.32
CA GLY A 303 16.71 -16.47 -19.07
C GLY A 303 17.17 -17.16 -20.35
N THR A 304 16.29 -17.99 -20.90
CA THR A 304 16.49 -18.65 -22.19
C THR A 304 16.36 -17.67 -23.35
N SER A 305 17.05 -17.91 -24.46
CA SER A 305 16.89 -17.06 -25.65
C SER A 305 15.44 -17.06 -26.15
N GLY A 306 14.96 -15.89 -26.55
CA GLY A 306 13.57 -15.60 -26.91
C GLY A 306 12.73 -15.04 -25.75
N THR A 307 13.25 -14.98 -24.53
CA THR A 307 12.56 -14.42 -23.36
C THR A 307 13.28 -13.23 -22.73
N ARG A 308 14.47 -12.87 -23.22
CA ARG A 308 15.28 -11.79 -22.65
C ARG A 308 14.87 -10.44 -23.26
N MET A 309 15.20 -9.35 -22.57
CA MET A 309 14.91 -8.01 -23.06
C MET A 309 15.66 -7.71 -24.35
N THR A 310 14.94 -7.22 -25.36
CA THR A 310 15.56 -6.69 -26.57
C THR A 310 15.89 -5.21 -26.42
N LYS A 311 16.59 -4.64 -27.41
CA LYS A 311 16.81 -3.19 -27.48
C LYS A 311 15.50 -2.39 -27.42
N VAL A 312 14.45 -2.88 -28.07
CA VAL A 312 13.14 -2.19 -28.11
C VAL A 312 12.55 -2.12 -26.71
N ASP A 313 12.65 -3.21 -25.94
CA ASP A 313 12.16 -3.26 -24.56
C ASP A 313 12.96 -2.33 -23.64
N ALA A 314 14.28 -2.30 -23.79
CA ALA A 314 15.16 -1.38 -23.05
C ALA A 314 14.83 0.09 -23.34
N ASP A 315 14.56 0.44 -24.61
CA ASP A 315 14.13 1.79 -24.99
C ASP A 315 12.74 2.13 -24.42
N ALA A 316 11.80 1.18 -24.42
CA ALA A 316 10.48 1.35 -23.80
C ALA A 316 10.58 1.55 -22.28
N LEU A 317 11.47 0.83 -21.61
CA LEU A 317 11.73 0.99 -20.17
C LEU A 317 12.24 2.41 -19.86
N LEU A 318 13.18 2.92 -20.66
CA LEU A 318 13.70 4.28 -20.53
C LEU A 318 12.60 5.34 -20.76
N GLN A 319 11.77 5.16 -21.78
CA GLN A 319 10.62 6.05 -22.02
C GLN A 319 9.62 6.02 -20.85
N SER A 320 9.37 4.83 -20.29
CA SER A 320 8.54 4.69 -19.09
C SER A 320 9.11 5.43 -17.90
N GLN A 321 10.42 5.33 -17.67
CA GLN A 321 11.12 6.07 -16.62
C GLN A 321 10.93 7.59 -16.77
N PHE A 322 11.06 8.13 -17.99
CA PHE A 322 10.82 9.56 -18.24
C PHE A 322 9.37 9.98 -17.97
N ARG A 323 8.39 9.12 -18.28
CA ARG A 323 6.99 9.39 -17.94
C ARG A 323 6.81 9.43 -16.42
N LEU A 324 7.33 8.46 -15.69
CA LEU A 324 7.23 8.40 -14.22
C LEU A 324 7.93 9.57 -13.54
N ARG A 325 9.05 10.05 -14.10
CA ARG A 325 9.75 11.27 -13.62
C ARG A 325 8.92 12.55 -13.69
N ARG A 326 7.83 12.58 -14.46
CA ARG A 326 6.90 13.72 -14.48
C ARG A 326 6.17 13.90 -13.16
N ASP A 327 5.93 12.81 -12.46
CA ASP A 327 5.12 12.77 -11.23
C ASP A 327 5.94 12.33 -10.00
N ILE A 328 7.08 11.65 -10.21
CA ILE A 328 7.95 11.14 -9.15
C ILE A 328 9.35 11.74 -9.29
N THR A 329 9.73 12.58 -8.34
CA THR A 329 11.03 13.27 -8.33
C THR A 329 12.18 12.27 -8.38
N ASN A 330 13.11 12.46 -9.33
CA ASN A 330 14.32 11.66 -9.49
C ASN A 330 14.08 10.14 -9.67
N PHE A 331 12.91 9.73 -10.18
CA PHE A 331 12.61 8.31 -10.34
C PHE A 331 13.57 7.58 -11.28
N THR A 332 14.06 6.42 -10.84
CA THR A 332 14.83 5.46 -11.64
C THR A 332 14.40 4.04 -11.32
N TYR A 333 14.41 3.15 -12.31
CA TYR A 333 14.29 1.72 -12.05
C TYR A 333 15.55 1.19 -11.37
N SER A 334 15.40 0.28 -10.42
CA SER A 334 16.50 -0.44 -9.79
C SER A 334 16.66 -1.77 -10.51
N LEU A 335 17.82 -2.00 -11.15
CA LEU A 335 18.04 -3.18 -11.99
C LEU A 335 18.92 -4.20 -11.27
N GLY A 336 18.37 -5.36 -10.95
CA GLY A 336 19.09 -6.54 -10.48
C GLY A 336 19.55 -7.36 -11.67
N PHE A 337 20.86 -7.37 -11.96
CA PHE A 337 21.43 -8.08 -13.10
C PHE A 337 22.49 -9.11 -12.70
N SER A 338 22.64 -10.16 -13.51
CA SER A 338 23.74 -11.12 -13.38
C SER A 338 24.69 -11.00 -14.56
N GLY A 339 25.87 -10.44 -14.31
CA GLY A 339 26.91 -10.26 -15.33
C GLY A 339 27.38 -11.57 -15.98
N TYR A 340 27.17 -12.73 -15.33
CA TYR A 340 27.47 -14.04 -15.91
C TYR A 340 26.73 -14.30 -17.23
N TYR A 341 25.52 -13.75 -17.35
CA TYR A 341 24.67 -13.97 -18.51
C TYR A 341 24.67 -12.82 -19.52
N PHE A 342 25.55 -11.83 -19.37
CA PHE A 342 25.61 -10.70 -20.29
C PHE A 342 26.01 -11.15 -21.70
N ARG A 343 25.18 -10.80 -22.70
CA ARG A 343 25.33 -11.24 -24.10
C ARG A 343 25.33 -12.77 -24.28
N ASN A 344 24.45 -13.45 -23.55
CA ASN A 344 24.19 -14.89 -23.71
C ASN A 344 22.86 -15.15 -24.44
N GLY A 345 22.29 -14.14 -25.10
CA GLY A 345 21.05 -14.25 -25.86
C GLY A 345 21.30 -14.37 -27.36
N ASP A 346 20.24 -14.15 -28.15
CA ASP A 346 20.36 -13.94 -29.58
C ASP A 346 20.86 -12.52 -29.91
N SER A 347 21.07 -12.24 -31.20
CA SER A 347 21.60 -10.95 -31.65
C SER A 347 20.73 -9.71 -31.33
N LEU A 348 19.43 -9.89 -31.08
CA LEU A 348 18.52 -8.81 -30.68
C LEU A 348 18.53 -8.61 -29.17
N GLU A 349 18.60 -9.70 -28.41
CA GLU A 349 18.72 -9.73 -26.96
C GLU A 349 20.08 -9.14 -26.51
N ASP A 350 21.19 -9.52 -27.16
CA ASP A 350 22.51 -8.98 -26.88
C ASP A 350 22.57 -7.45 -27.07
N LYS A 351 21.85 -6.92 -28.07
CA LYS A 351 21.70 -5.46 -28.27
C LYS A 351 20.86 -4.82 -27.17
N GLY A 352 19.92 -5.56 -26.60
CA GLY A 352 19.17 -5.15 -25.40
C GLY A 352 20.08 -5.02 -24.19
N ASP A 353 20.88 -6.06 -23.92
CA ASP A 353 21.86 -6.07 -22.84
C ASP A 353 22.81 -4.87 -22.94
N GLU A 354 23.37 -4.62 -24.13
CA GLU A 354 24.22 -3.46 -24.41
C GLU A 354 23.50 -2.13 -24.18
N ARG A 355 22.23 -2.03 -24.56
CA ARG A 355 21.45 -0.81 -24.39
C ARG A 355 21.18 -0.51 -22.91
N LEU A 356 20.90 -1.54 -22.11
CA LEU A 356 20.70 -1.42 -20.66
C LEU A 356 21.99 -0.93 -19.97
N ILE A 357 23.15 -1.53 -20.28
CA ILE A 357 24.45 -1.11 -19.74
C ILE A 357 24.86 0.29 -20.23
N GLY A 358 24.74 0.52 -21.54
CA GLY A 358 25.29 1.72 -22.18
C GLY A 358 24.54 3.01 -21.87
N THR A 359 23.26 2.94 -21.50
CA THR A 359 22.40 4.12 -21.32
C THR A 359 21.69 4.17 -19.98
N ILE A 360 21.18 3.04 -19.47
CA ILE A 360 20.38 3.06 -18.23
C ILE A 360 21.30 3.13 -17.02
N LEU A 361 22.36 2.31 -16.96
CA LEU A 361 23.32 2.33 -15.85
C LEU A 361 24.16 3.62 -15.76
N ARG A 362 24.33 4.36 -16.87
CA ARG A 362 24.98 5.69 -16.85
C ARG A 362 24.08 6.81 -16.37
N LEU A 363 22.76 6.61 -16.29
CA LEU A 363 21.80 7.58 -15.74
C LEU A 363 21.58 7.41 -14.23
N HIS A 364 22.21 6.39 -13.64
CA HIS A 364 22.29 6.15 -12.18
C HIS A 364 23.55 6.77 -11.54
N LEU A 365 24.54 7.15 -12.36
CA LEU A 365 25.72 7.96 -11.99
C LEU A 365 25.44 9.42 -12.33
#